data_AF-W1VGK8-F1
#
_entry.id   AF-W1VGK8-F1
#
_cell.length_a   1.000
_cell.length_b   1.000
_cell.length_c   1.000
_cell.angle_alpha   90.00
_cell.angle_beta   90.00
_cell.angle_gamma   90.00
#
_symmetry.space_group_name_H-M   'P 1'
#
loop_
_entity.id
_entity.type
_entity.pdbx_description
1 polymer ?
#
loop_
_entity_poly.entity_id
_entity_poly.type
_entity_poly.pdbx_seq_one_letter_code
_entity_poly.pdbx_strand_id
1 'polypeptide(L)'
;GEVARTAEERQRAAIEVDERLGLISEYLEAPITSDWGELGASDRRGWYLGIAPDFAERQTVERTRVSVAEVWCECLGKQQGDLTRRDSYWISNALKKLGWEAARHPARRGPYGRQKVFVKPSGGGNQTTKKL
;
A
#
# COMPACT_ATOMS: atom_id res chain seq x y z
N GLY A 1 12.67 30.31 23.37
CA GLY A 1 11.61 31.10 22.69
C GLY A 1 10.70 30.16 21.93
N GLU A 2 9.39 30.44 21.89
CA GLU A 2 8.36 29.60 21.26
C GLU A 2 8.64 29.26 19.79
N VAL A 3 9.31 30.14 19.05
CA VAL A 3 9.72 29.93 17.65
C VAL A 3 10.67 28.72 17.47
N ALA A 4 11.55 28.46 18.45
CA ALA A 4 12.48 27.33 18.37
C ALA A 4 11.78 25.97 18.57
N ARG A 5 10.76 25.89 19.44
CA ARG A 5 9.96 24.67 19.64
C ARG A 5 9.12 24.32 18.41
N THR A 6 8.49 25.32 17.79
CA THR A 6 7.67 25.07 16.59
C THR A 6 8.50 24.69 15.37
N ALA A 7 9.74 25.18 15.26
CA ALA A 7 10.67 24.76 14.21
C ALA A 7 11.08 23.29 14.36
N GLU A 8 11.38 22.86 15.59
CA GLU A 8 11.76 21.48 15.89
C GLU A 8 10.62 20.47 15.65
N GLU A 9 9.39 20.82 16.04
CA GLU A 9 8.19 20.01 15.79
C GLU A 9 7.92 19.82 14.28
N ARG A 10 8.06 20.89 13.50
CA ARG A 10 7.89 20.84 12.04
C ARG A 10 8.97 20.01 11.38
N GLN A 11 10.23 20.16 11.84
CA GLN A 11 11.34 19.37 11.33
C GLN A 11 11.14 17.88 11.62
N ARG A 12 10.77 17.52 12.86
CA ARG A 12 10.48 16.13 13.24
C ARG A 12 9.34 15.54 12.41
N ALA A 13 8.25 16.29 12.22
CA ALA A 13 7.12 15.83 11.40
C ALA A 13 7.52 15.63 9.93
N ALA A 14 8.41 16.47 9.39
CA ALA A 14 8.92 16.30 8.02
C ALA A 14 9.77 15.02 7.89
N ILE A 15 10.65 14.75 8.85
CA ILE A 15 11.48 13.53 8.91
C ILE A 15 10.57 12.28 9.00
N GLU A 16 9.59 12.29 9.89
CA GLU A 16 8.64 11.17 10.04
C GLU A 16 7.85 10.90 8.75
N VAL A 17 7.46 11.95 8.01
CA VAL A 17 6.80 11.79 6.71
C VAL A 17 7.73 11.17 5.68
N ASP A 18 9.01 11.55 5.68
CA ASP A 18 10.02 11.00 4.78
C ASP A 18 10.27 9.51 5.05
N GLU A 19 10.44 9.13 6.31
CA GLU A 19 10.60 7.73 6.73
C GLU A 19 9.42 6.87 6.31
N ARG A 20 8.19 7.34 6.56
CA ARG A 20 7.01 6.57 6.16
C ARG A 20 6.83 6.48 4.64
N LEU A 21 7.29 7.48 3.87
CA LEU A 21 7.29 7.40 2.42
C LEU A 21 8.26 6.33 1.92
N GLY A 22 9.45 6.24 2.51
CA GLY A 22 10.43 5.19 2.24
C GLY A 22 9.84 3.79 2.48
N LEU A 23 9.24 3.57 3.65
CA LEU A 23 8.59 2.30 4.00
C LEU A 23 7.49 1.91 3.00
N ILE A 24 6.68 2.87 2.58
CA ILE A 24 5.63 2.62 1.58
C ILE A 24 6.27 2.27 0.23
N SER A 25 7.34 2.93 -0.18
CA SER A 25 8.06 2.62 -1.42
C SER A 25 8.56 1.18 -1.42
N GLU A 26 9.28 0.77 -0.38
CA GLU A 26 9.80 -0.60 -0.24
C GLU A 26 8.67 -1.64 -0.23
N TYR A 27 7.58 -1.36 0.49
CA TYR A 27 6.40 -2.22 0.49
C TYR A 27 5.82 -2.40 -0.91
N LEU A 28 5.76 -1.34 -1.72
CA LEU A 28 5.20 -1.39 -3.07
C LEU A 28 6.08 -2.18 -4.05
N GLU A 29 7.39 -2.17 -3.86
CA GLU A 29 8.36 -2.93 -4.65
C GLU A 29 8.48 -4.40 -4.24
N ALA A 30 8.17 -4.73 -2.97
CA ALA A 30 8.21 -6.09 -2.48
C ALA A 30 7.27 -7.02 -3.29
N PRO A 31 7.73 -8.16 -3.83
CA PRO A 31 6.89 -9.04 -4.61
C PRO A 31 5.74 -9.63 -3.78
N ILE A 32 4.64 -9.92 -4.45
CA ILE A 32 3.48 -10.61 -3.88
C ILE A 32 3.22 -11.89 -4.65
N THR A 33 2.39 -12.76 -4.12
CA THR A 33 1.95 -13.95 -4.85
C THR A 33 0.91 -13.61 -5.91
N SER A 34 0.81 -14.41 -6.97
CA SER A 34 -0.18 -14.21 -8.04
C SER A 34 -1.64 -14.29 -7.55
N ASP A 35 -1.89 -15.08 -6.50
CA ASP A 35 -3.18 -15.28 -5.83
C ASP A 35 -3.43 -14.27 -4.69
N TRP A 36 -2.65 -13.19 -4.56
CA TRP A 36 -2.72 -12.24 -3.43
C TRP A 36 -4.14 -11.75 -3.12
N GLY A 37 -4.97 -11.57 -4.16
CA GLY A 37 -6.36 -11.12 -4.05
C GLY A 37 -7.29 -12.10 -3.31
N GLU A 38 -6.92 -13.37 -3.23
CA GLU A 38 -7.68 -14.46 -2.60
C GLU A 38 -7.26 -14.67 -1.14
N LEU A 39 -6.07 -14.20 -0.76
CA LEU A 39 -5.50 -14.38 0.56
C LEU A 39 -6.19 -13.54 1.64
N GLY A 40 -6.38 -14.16 2.81
CA GLY A 40 -6.84 -13.49 4.01
C GLY A 40 -5.73 -12.67 4.69
N ALA A 41 -6.10 -11.88 5.70
CA ALA A 41 -5.16 -11.02 6.41
C ALA A 41 -4.03 -11.80 7.10
N SER A 42 -4.32 -13.00 7.61
CA SER A 42 -3.32 -13.85 8.27
C SER A 42 -2.26 -14.36 7.30
N ASP A 43 -2.67 -14.85 6.13
CA ASP A 43 -1.75 -15.34 5.09
C ASP A 43 -0.86 -14.21 4.58
N ARG A 44 -1.46 -13.06 4.25
CA ARG A 44 -0.72 -11.88 3.80
C ARG A 44 0.31 -11.40 4.83
N ARG A 45 0.01 -11.49 6.13
CA ARG A 45 0.98 -11.20 7.19
C ARG A 45 2.09 -12.24 7.24
N GLY A 46 1.72 -13.53 7.14
CA GLY A 46 2.68 -14.62 7.09
C GLY A 46 3.68 -14.47 5.95
N TRP A 47 3.26 -13.89 4.81
CA TRP A 47 4.11 -13.68 3.64
C TRP A 47 5.29 -12.77 3.96
N TYR A 48 5.02 -11.61 4.56
CA TYR A 48 6.08 -10.66 4.94
C TYR A 48 6.93 -11.16 6.11
N LEU A 49 6.42 -12.07 6.94
CA LEU A 49 7.18 -12.70 8.02
C LEU A 49 8.01 -13.92 7.56
N GLY A 50 7.77 -14.45 6.36
CA GLY A 50 8.45 -15.64 5.84
C GLY A 50 8.11 -16.93 6.58
N ILE A 51 6.95 -17.02 7.23
CA ILE A 51 6.60 -18.12 8.16
C ILE A 51 5.52 -19.08 7.67
N ALA A 52 4.99 -18.95 6.44
CA ALA A 52 3.94 -19.87 5.99
C ALA A 52 4.49 -21.07 5.20
N PRO A 53 3.99 -22.28 5.48
CA PRO A 53 4.52 -23.53 4.92
C PRO A 53 4.40 -23.64 3.40
N ASP A 54 3.42 -22.98 2.78
CA ASP A 54 3.08 -23.18 1.36
C ASP A 54 3.43 -21.97 0.46
N PHE A 55 4.23 -21.01 0.95
CA PHE A 55 4.58 -19.81 0.15
C PHE A 55 5.70 -20.03 -0.86
N ALA A 56 6.61 -20.96 -0.58
CA ALA A 56 7.74 -21.25 -1.47
C ALA A 56 7.32 -21.76 -2.86
N GLU A 57 6.13 -22.36 -2.97
CA GLU A 57 5.60 -22.91 -4.22
C GLU A 57 4.77 -21.90 -5.03
N ARG A 58 4.45 -20.73 -4.46
CA ARG A 58 3.59 -19.75 -5.12
C ARG A 58 4.39 -18.89 -6.08
N GLN A 59 3.84 -18.70 -7.28
CA GLN A 59 4.40 -17.78 -8.24
C GLN A 59 4.37 -16.36 -7.68
N THR A 60 5.54 -15.72 -7.62
CA THR A 60 5.67 -14.31 -7.29
C THR A 60 5.46 -13.44 -8.52
N VAL A 61 4.77 -12.32 -8.31
CA VAL A 61 4.49 -11.30 -9.31
C VAL A 61 4.77 -9.93 -8.72
N GLU A 62 5.03 -8.98 -9.61
CA GLU A 62 5.11 -7.58 -9.23
C GLU A 62 3.74 -7.06 -8.78
N ARG A 63 3.72 -6.24 -7.73
CA ARG A 63 2.50 -5.55 -7.32
C ARG A 63 2.16 -4.47 -8.33
N THR A 64 1.05 -4.66 -9.02
CA THR A 64 0.52 -3.68 -9.99
C THR A 64 -0.65 -2.88 -9.43
N ARG A 65 -1.21 -3.30 -8.30
CA ARG A 65 -2.37 -2.67 -7.66
C ARG A 65 -2.21 -2.66 -6.15
N VAL A 66 -2.61 -1.57 -5.51
CA VAL A 66 -2.62 -1.42 -4.04
C VAL A 66 -3.83 -0.59 -3.59
N SER A 67 -4.21 -0.66 -2.32
CA SER A 67 -5.21 0.19 -1.70
C SER A 67 -4.69 0.81 -0.42
N VAL A 68 -5.37 1.87 0.04
CA VAL A 68 -5.05 2.54 1.30
C VAL A 68 -5.09 1.56 2.47
N ALA A 69 -6.08 0.66 2.51
CA ALA A 69 -6.23 -0.32 3.58
C ALA A 69 -5.07 -1.32 3.63
N GLU A 70 -4.55 -1.72 2.47
CA GLU A 70 -3.38 -2.61 2.39
C GLU A 70 -2.13 -1.89 2.93
N VAL A 71 -1.88 -0.65 2.51
CA VAL A 71 -0.75 0.13 3.06
C VAL A 71 -0.90 0.32 4.57
N TRP A 72 -2.09 0.68 5.05
CA TRP A 72 -2.33 0.89 6.47
C TRP A 72 -2.09 -0.37 7.32
N CYS A 73 -2.64 -1.51 6.88
CA CYS A 73 -2.61 -2.73 7.67
C CYS A 73 -1.32 -3.53 7.48
N GLU A 74 -0.85 -3.66 6.25
CA GLU A 74 0.25 -4.55 5.89
C GLU A 74 1.62 -3.83 5.94
N CYS A 75 1.70 -2.58 5.48
CA CYS A 75 2.93 -1.80 5.51
C CYS A 75 3.14 -1.11 6.87
N LEU A 76 2.11 -0.44 7.39
CA LEU A 76 2.22 0.34 8.63
C LEU A 76 1.84 -0.45 9.90
N GLY A 77 1.41 -1.71 9.74
CA GLY A 77 1.08 -2.61 10.84
C GLY A 77 -0.10 -2.17 11.71
N LYS A 78 -1.00 -1.33 11.17
CA LYS A 78 -2.13 -0.77 11.92
C LYS A 78 -3.39 -1.62 11.77
N GLN A 79 -4.37 -1.40 12.63
CA GLN A 79 -5.66 -2.09 12.52
C GLN A 79 -6.59 -1.32 11.58
N GLN A 80 -7.35 -2.05 10.75
CA GLN A 80 -8.27 -1.45 9.79
C GLN A 80 -9.29 -0.50 10.45
N GLY A 81 -9.76 -0.82 11.65
CA GLY A 81 -10.71 0.01 12.41
C GLY A 81 -10.14 1.37 12.84
N ASP A 82 -8.82 1.49 12.95
CA ASP A 82 -8.13 2.72 13.33
C ASP A 82 -7.90 3.67 12.14
N LEU A 83 -8.22 3.23 10.91
CA LEU A 83 -7.98 4.01 9.70
C LEU A 83 -8.93 5.22 9.66
N THR A 84 -8.38 6.42 9.92
CA THR A 84 -9.16 7.65 9.83
C THR A 84 -9.19 8.20 8.41
N ARG A 85 -10.09 9.18 8.17
CA ARG A 85 -10.10 9.94 6.91
C ARG A 85 -8.76 10.64 6.67
N ARG A 86 -8.15 11.20 7.73
CA ARG A 86 -6.87 11.91 7.65
C ARG A 86 -5.76 10.98 7.18
N ASP A 87 -5.69 9.78 7.75
CA ASP A 87 -4.71 8.76 7.38
C ASP A 87 -4.93 8.30 5.93
N SER A 88 -6.19 8.07 5.56
CA SER A 88 -6.55 7.69 4.19
C SER A 88 -6.12 8.74 3.15
N TYR A 89 -6.31 10.03 3.45
CA TYR A 89 -5.83 11.12 2.61
C TYR A 89 -4.30 11.19 2.54
N TRP A 90 -3.62 11.04 3.69
CA TRP A 90 -2.17 11.04 3.74
C TRP A 90 -1.57 9.89 2.92
N ILE A 91 -2.05 8.65 3.10
CA ILE A 91 -1.61 7.48 2.31
C ILE A 91 -1.91 7.69 0.83
N SER A 92 -3.09 8.19 0.48
CA SER A 92 -3.44 8.48 -0.91
C SER A 92 -2.47 9.48 -1.55
N ASN A 93 -2.01 10.48 -0.80
CA ASN A 93 -1.04 11.45 -1.28
C ASN A 93 0.38 10.86 -1.35
N ALA A 94 0.76 10.01 -0.40
CA ALA A 94 1.99 9.25 -0.44
C ALA A 94 2.09 8.40 -1.72
N LEU A 95 1.05 7.62 -2.01
CA LEU A 95 0.96 6.81 -3.23
C LEU A 95 1.14 7.66 -4.50
N LYS A 96 0.47 8.82 -4.60
CA LYS A 96 0.62 9.73 -5.73
C LYS A 96 2.04 10.29 -5.87
N LYS A 97 2.69 10.65 -4.75
CA LYS A 97 4.09 11.12 -4.75
C LYS A 97 5.04 10.04 -5.27
N LEU A 98 4.74 8.78 -4.98
CA LEU A 98 5.45 7.61 -5.49
C LEU A 98 5.03 7.22 -6.92
N GLY A 99 4.27 8.07 -7.62
CA GLY A 99 3.86 7.86 -9.01
C GLY A 99 2.66 6.94 -9.21
N TRP A 100 2.02 6.45 -8.15
CA TRP A 100 0.84 5.59 -8.26
C TRP A 100 -0.44 6.38 -8.55
N GLU A 101 -1.26 5.85 -9.46
CA GLU A 101 -2.45 6.55 -9.95
C GLU A 101 -3.73 5.93 -9.41
N ALA A 102 -4.71 6.76 -9.04
CA ALA A 102 -6.00 6.25 -8.60
C ALA A 102 -6.75 5.60 -9.76
N ALA A 103 -7.17 4.34 -9.59
CA ALA A 103 -8.01 3.66 -10.55
C ALA A 103 -9.37 4.35 -10.68
N ARG A 104 -9.95 4.30 -11.90
CA ARG A 104 -11.28 4.87 -12.19
C ARG A 104 -12.39 4.25 -11.34
N HIS A 105 -12.28 2.95 -11.05
CA HIS A 105 -13.29 2.21 -10.31
C HIS A 105 -12.68 1.51 -9.09
N PRO A 106 -13.39 1.49 -7.95
CA PRO A 106 -12.98 0.70 -6.80
C PRO A 106 -13.05 -0.79 -7.12
N ALA A 107 -12.17 -1.57 -6.51
CA ALA A 107 -12.13 -3.02 -6.67
C ALA A 107 -12.07 -3.72 -5.31
N ARG A 108 -12.38 -5.01 -5.29
CA ARG A 108 -12.26 -5.83 -4.07
C ARG A 108 -10.79 -6.13 -3.80
N ARG A 109 -10.34 -5.97 -2.55
CA ARG A 109 -8.96 -6.16 -2.11
C ARG A 109 -8.90 -7.14 -0.94
N GLY A 110 -8.94 -8.44 -1.27
CA GLY A 110 -8.84 -9.54 -0.30
C GLY A 110 -9.69 -9.31 0.95
N PRO A 111 -9.07 -9.26 2.15
CA PRO A 111 -9.78 -9.16 3.43
C PRO A 111 -10.40 -7.77 3.66
N TYR A 112 -10.02 -6.75 2.89
CA TYR A 112 -10.46 -5.37 3.10
C TYR A 112 -11.73 -5.01 2.33
N GLY A 113 -12.30 -5.95 1.57
CA GLY A 113 -13.52 -5.70 0.80
C GLY A 113 -13.34 -4.70 -0.34
N ARG A 114 -14.37 -3.92 -0.65
CA ARG A 114 -14.36 -2.97 -1.77
C ARG A 114 -13.60 -1.70 -1.38
N GLN A 115 -12.47 -1.45 -2.03
CA GLN A 115 -11.56 -0.35 -1.70
C GLN A 115 -11.27 0.53 -2.91
N LYS A 116 -10.87 1.78 -2.65
CA LYS A 116 -10.22 2.62 -3.66
C LYS A 116 -8.85 2.01 -3.97
N VAL A 117 -8.58 1.78 -5.25
CA VAL A 117 -7.35 1.16 -5.71
C VAL A 117 -6.48 2.18 -6.41
N PHE A 118 -5.18 2.03 -6.23
CA PHE A 118 -4.14 2.70 -6.97
C PHE A 118 -3.42 1.68 -7.85
N VAL A 119 -3.08 2.07 -9.07
CA VAL A 119 -2.37 1.26 -10.05
C VAL A 119 -0.95 1.77 -10.20
N LYS A 120 -0.01 0.85 -10.38
CA LYS A 120 1.37 1.20 -10.68
C LYS A 120 1.37 2.02 -11.99
N PRO A 121 2.14 3.11 -12.09
CA PRO A 121 2.23 3.86 -13.33
C PRO A 121 2.71 2.89 -14.41
N SER A 122 1.90 2.76 -15.46
CA SER A 122 2.18 1.86 -16.57
C SER A 122 3.55 2.22 -17.16
N GLY A 123 4.57 1.40 -16.92
CA GLY A 123 5.70 1.34 -17.82
C GLY A 123 5.21 0.77 -19.15
N GLY A 124 4.59 1.58 -20.01
CA GLY A 124 4.21 1.27 -21.39
C GLY A 124 3.70 -0.15 -21.65
N GLY A 125 2.53 -0.51 -21.13
CA GLY A 125 1.92 -1.83 -21.37
C GLY A 125 0.42 -1.72 -21.61
N ASN A 126 0.04 -1.50 -22.87
CA ASN A 126 -1.34 -1.43 -23.34
C ASN A 126 -2.11 -2.73 -23.03
N GLN A 127 -3.05 -2.71 -22.08
CA GLN A 127 -4.06 -3.76 -21.96
C GLN A 127 -5.41 -3.24 -22.44
N THR A 128 -5.61 -3.38 -23.75
CA THR A 128 -6.90 -3.35 -24.43
C THR A 128 -7.84 -4.35 -23.76
N THR A 129 -8.82 -3.88 -23.00
CA THR A 129 -9.97 -4.71 -22.64
C THR A 129 -10.81 -4.93 -23.90
N LYS A 130 -10.64 -6.09 -24.55
CA LYS A 130 -11.65 -6.64 -25.45
C LYS A 130 -12.92 -6.88 -24.62
N LYS A 131 -13.97 -6.11 -24.89
CA LYS A 131 -15.35 -6.52 -24.58
C LYS A 131 -15.75 -7.60 -25.59
N LEU A 132 -16.24 -8.73 -25.08
CA LEU A 132 -17.19 -9.59 -25.77
C LEU A 132 -18.60 -9.01 -25.59
#